data_AF-A0A7C7CVL5-F1
#
_entry.id   AF-A0A7C7CVL5-F1
#
_cell.length_a   1.000
_cell.length_b   1.000
_cell.length_c   1.000
_cell.angle_alpha   90.00
_cell.angle_beta   90.00
_cell.angle_gamma   90.00
#
_symmetry.space_group_name_H-M   'P 1'
#
loop_
_entity.id
_entity.type
_entity.pdbx_description
1 polymer ?
#
loop_
_entity_poly.entity_id
_entity_poly.type
_entity_poly.pdbx_seq_one_letter_code
_entity_poly.pdbx_strand_id
1 'polypeptide(L)' 'MKPGEMEKAIIRNLSEKTGRSLEEWFVVLRNSDLSGKRELKEHLKVVHSVGHFQAQTIVKFFLLD' A
#
# COMPACT_ATOMS: atom_id res chain seq x y z
N MET A 1 6.75 18.93 6.18
CA MET A 1 6.40 18.16 4.97
C MET A 1 4.90 18.23 4.79
N LYS A 2 4.41 18.62 3.62
CA LYS A 2 2.97 18.62 3.30
C LYS A 2 2.49 17.17 3.06
N PRO A 3 1.21 16.85 3.27
CA PRO A 3 0.69 15.48 3.08
C PRO A 3 1.06 14.85 1.72
N GLY A 4 0.98 15.61 0.62
CA GLY A 4 1.36 15.11 -0.71
C GLY A 4 2.86 14.86 -0.90
N GLU A 5 3.73 15.54 -0.15
CA GLU A 5 5.18 15.28 -0.20
C GLU A 5 5.54 13.99 0.54
N MET A 6 4.82 13.69 1.63
CA MET A 6 4.98 12.44 2.38
C MET A 6 4.56 11.23 1.55
N GLU A 7 3.40 11.31 0.87
CA GLU A 7 2.94 10.23 -0.01
C GLU A 7 3.94 9.95 -1.14
N LYS A 8 4.49 10.99 -1.76
CA LYS A 8 5.54 10.85 -2.78
C LYS A 8 6.81 10.20 -2.23
N ALA A 9 7.21 10.56 -1.01
CA ALA A 9 8.37 9.95 -0.35
C ALA A 9 8.13 8.46 -0.05
N ILE A 10 6.93 8.10 0.41
CA ILE A 10 6.54 6.71 0.65
C ILE A 10 6.57 5.91 -0.65
N ILE A 11 6.00 6.42 -1.74
CA ILE A 11 6.02 5.71 -3.03
C ILE A 11 7.46 5.51 -3.51
N ARG A 12 8.29 6.56 -3.44
CA ARG A 12 9.69 6.52 -3.88
C ARG A 12 10.51 5.45 -3.15
N ASN A 13 10.25 5.21 -1.86
CA ASN A 13 10.98 4.23 -1.06
C ASN A 13 10.21 2.92 -0.82
N LEU A 14 9.06 2.73 -1.46
CA LEU A 14 8.16 1.61 -1.16
C LEU A 14 8.82 0.26 -1.42
N SER A 15 9.48 0.11 -2.57
CA SER A 15 10.17 -1.12 -2.94
C SER A 15 11.31 -1.46 -1.98
N GLU A 16 12.13 -0.47 -1.60
CA GLU A 16 13.20 -0.66 -0.62
C GLU A 16 12.66 -1.07 0.76
N LYS A 17 11.55 -0.48 1.21
CA LYS A 17 11.02 -0.69 2.56
C LYS A 17 10.07 -1.86 2.71
N THR A 18 9.44 -2.32 1.62
CA THR A 18 8.41 -3.37 1.65
C THR A 18 8.74 -4.55 0.75
N GLY A 19 9.82 -4.47 -0.04
CA GLY A 19 10.23 -5.50 -0.98
C GLY A 19 9.42 -5.52 -2.28
N ARG A 20 8.46 -4.62 -2.48
CA ARG A 20 7.60 -4.57 -3.68
C ARG A 20 7.31 -3.14 -4.14
N SER A 21 7.20 -2.93 -5.46
CA SER A 21 6.70 -1.70 -6.06
C SER A 21 5.21 -1.49 -5.75
N LEU A 22 4.68 -0.32 -6.09
CA LEU A 22 3.27 -0.02 -5.90
C LEU A 22 2.38 -0.93 -6.78
N GLU A 23 2.79 -1.14 -8.02
CA GLU A 23 2.11 -1.99 -9.00
C GLU A 23 2.13 -3.46 -8.59
N GLU A 24 3.24 -3.94 -8.04
CA GLU A 24 3.33 -5.29 -7.48
C GLU A 24 2.39 -5.46 -6.27
N TRP A 25 2.23 -4.43 -5.44
CA TRP A 25 1.22 -4.44 -4.40
C TRP A 25 -0.20 -4.46 -4.95
N PHE A 26 -0.48 -3.79 -6.06
CA PHE A 26 -1.80 -3.87 -6.69
C PHE A 26 -2.11 -5.28 -7.15
N VAL A 27 -1.14 -6.00 -7.72
CA VAL A 27 -1.31 -7.42 -8.07
C VAL A 27 -1.65 -8.27 -6.83
N VAL A 28 -0.99 -8.03 -5.70
CA VAL A 28 -1.33 -8.72 -4.43
C VAL A 28 -2.77 -8.43 -4.00
N LEU A 29 -3.17 -7.16 -4.02
CA LEU A 29 -4.50 -6.76 -3.58
C LEU A 29 -5.60 -7.30 -4.51
N ARG A 30 -5.40 -7.29 -5.84
CA ARG A 30 -6.33 -7.89 -6.80
C ARG A 30 -6.51 -9.40 -6.58
N ASN A 31 -5.44 -10.10 -6.20
CA ASN A 31 -5.47 -11.53 -5.93
C ASN A 31 -5.95 -11.91 -4.53
N SER A 32 -6.31 -10.94 -3.68
CA SER A 32 -6.74 -11.20 -2.30
C SER A 32 -8.25 -11.47 -2.16
N ASP A 33 -9.03 -11.25 -3.21
CA ASP A 33 -10.51 -11.25 -3.20
C ASP A 33 -11.15 -10.30 -2.17
N LEU A 34 -10.37 -9.37 -1.60
CA LEU A 34 -10.83 -8.36 -0.66
C LEU A 34 -11.30 -7.11 -1.40
N SER A 35 -12.37 -6.49 -0.91
CA SER A 35 -12.90 -5.23 -1.45
C SER A 35 -13.01 -4.13 -0.39
N GLY A 36 -13.04 -4.49 0.89
CA GLY A 36 -13.13 -3.53 1.97
C GLY A 36 -11.82 -2.74 2.17
N LYS A 37 -11.88 -1.40 2.14
CA LYS A 37 -10.72 -0.53 2.44
C LYS A 37 -10.02 -0.88 3.76
N ARG A 38 -10.78 -1.29 4.78
CA ARG A 38 -10.23 -1.73 6.07
C ARG A 38 -9.52 -3.07 5.93
N GLU A 39 -10.16 -4.03 5.29
CA GLU A 39 -9.64 -5.39 5.06
C GLU A 39 -8.34 -5.35 4.24
N LEU A 40 -8.30 -4.58 3.16
CA LEU A 40 -7.10 -4.39 2.32
C LEU A 40 -5.92 -3.86 3.16
N LYS A 41 -6.16 -2.86 4.02
CA LYS A 41 -5.10 -2.35 4.92
C LYS A 41 -4.69 -3.39 5.96
N GLU A 42 -5.63 -4.13 6.52
CA GLU A 42 -5.34 -5.19 7.49
C GLU A 42 -4.55 -6.34 6.85
N HIS A 43 -4.89 -6.73 5.62
CA HIS A 43 -4.16 -7.72 4.84
C HIS A 43 -2.70 -7.30 4.64
N LEU A 44 -2.45 -6.07 4.19
CA LEU A 44 -1.08 -5.55 4.04
C LEU A 44 -0.31 -5.55 5.36
N LYS A 45 -0.93 -5.11 6.46
CA LYS A 45 -0.25 -5.02 7.77
C LYS A 45 0.01 -6.38 8.41
N VAL A 46 -0.97 -7.28 8.38
CA VAL A 46 -0.96 -8.52 9.16
C VAL A 46 -0.31 -9.65 8.36
N VAL A 47 -0.67 -9.79 7.09
CA VAL A 47 -0.16 -10.88 6.24
C VAL A 47 1.22 -10.53 5.69
N HIS A 48 1.43 -9.27 5.32
CA HIS A 48 2.65 -8.82 4.62
C HIS A 48 3.55 -7.90 5.45
N SER A 49 3.22 -7.66 6.73
CA SER A 49 4.01 -6.80 7.64
C SER A 49 4.29 -5.39 7.12
N VAL A 50 3.42 -4.87 6.23
CA VAL A 50 3.56 -3.51 5.68
C VAL A 50 3.20 -2.49 6.75
N GLY A 51 4.03 -1.46 6.93
CA GLY A 51 3.82 -0.41 7.93
C GLY A 51 2.56 0.43 7.69
N HIS A 52 2.06 1.08 8.74
CA HIS A 52 0.79 1.80 8.74
C HIS A 52 0.65 2.80 7.58
N PHE A 53 1.64 3.69 7.42
CA PHE A 53 1.60 4.73 6.38
C PHE A 53 1.74 4.14 4.98
N GLN A 54 2.58 3.11 4.79
CA GLN A 54 2.73 2.42 3.51
C GLN A 54 1.43 1.74 3.11
N ALA A 55 0.80 0.99 4.03
CA ALA A 55 -0.48 0.32 3.78
C ALA A 55 -1.60 1.32 3.45
N GLN A 56 -1.64 2.47 4.13
CA GLN A 56 -2.58 3.53 3.82
C GLN A 56 -2.34 4.13 2.43
N THR A 57 -1.07 4.40 2.06
CA THR A 57 -0.72 4.92 0.75
C THR A 57 -1.03 3.91 -0.36
N ILE A 58 -0.62 2.65 -0.21
CA ILE A 58 -0.91 1.59 -1.19
C ILE A 58 -2.42 1.49 -1.44
N VAL A 59 -3.24 1.35 -0.38
CA VAL A 59 -4.69 1.22 -0.53
C VAL A 59 -5.33 2.48 -1.10
N LYS A 60 -4.81 3.68 -0.80
CA LYS A 60 -5.29 4.92 -1.40
C LYS A 60 -5.12 4.89 -2.92
N PHE A 61 -3.94 4.53 -3.41
CA PHE A 61 -3.66 4.52 -4.85
C PHE A 61 -4.32 3.34 -5.55
N PHE A 62 -4.43 2.17 -4.89
CA PHE A 62 -5.15 1.02 -5.43
C PHE A 62 -6.62 1.29 -5.71
N LEU A 63 -7.30 2.06 -4.85
CA LEU A 63 -8.72 2.41 -5.04
C LEU A 63 -8.93 3.53 -6.08
N LEU A 64 -7.86 4.08 -6.65
CA LEU A 64 -7.90 5.09 -7.71
C LEU A 64 -7.45 4.54 -9.07
N ASP A 65 -6.96 3.29 -9.09
CA ASP A 65 -6.51 2.54 -10.26
C ASP A 65 -7.68 1.74 -10.87
#